data_AF-A0A358HR18-F1
#
_entry.id   AF-A0A358HR18-F1
#
_cell.length_a   1.000
_cell.length_b   1.000
_cell.length_c   1.000
_cell.angle_alpha   90.00
_cell.angle_beta   90.00
_cell.angle_gamma   90.00
#
_symmetry.space_group_name_H-M   'P 1'
#
loop_
_entity.id
_entity.type
_entity.pdbx_description
1 polymer ?
#
loop_
_entity_poly.entity_id
_entity_poly.type
_entity_poly.pdbx_seq_one_letter_code
_entity_poly.pdbx_strand_id
1 'polypeptide(L)'
;ELGIEPLTAHFFVFYFAVVSAITPPVALASYAAAGISGANPMETSIASFKIGIAAFIVPFMFFYNSAILMDGTYLQIGQALVTAIAGVFLLSSGVQGWFLGRTAVWFLRIALVAAALFMIEGGILTDLIGIGIAIATFFIQRIVNPKPGTTFRTGGAD
;
A
#
# COMPACT_ATOMS: atom_id res chain seq x y z
N GLU A 1 22.90 -5.73 -21.01
CA GLU A 1 22.20 -4.78 -20.12
C GLU A 1 20.79 -5.30 -19.90
N LEU A 2 20.22 -5.17 -18.69
CA LEU A 2 18.93 -5.78 -18.31
C LEU A 2 17.70 -5.17 -19.02
N GLY A 3 17.89 -4.25 -19.98
CA GLY A 3 16.80 -3.59 -20.72
C GLY A 3 15.97 -2.61 -19.89
N ILE A 4 16.41 -2.27 -18.67
CA ILE A 4 15.71 -1.35 -17.76
C ILE A 4 16.30 0.05 -17.94
N GLU A 5 15.42 1.04 -18.05
CA GLU A 5 15.83 2.44 -18.14
C GLU A 5 16.58 2.89 -16.86
N PRO A 6 17.71 3.61 -16.97
CA PRO A 6 18.48 4.06 -15.82
C PRO A 6 17.68 4.88 -14.81
N LEU A 7 16.75 5.72 -15.30
CA LEU A 7 15.86 6.52 -14.44
C LEU A 7 15.06 5.61 -13.50
N THR A 8 14.39 4.60 -14.06
CA THR A 8 13.60 3.61 -13.31
C THR A 8 14.46 2.88 -12.29
N ALA A 9 15.66 2.43 -12.67
CA ALA A 9 16.56 1.73 -11.76
C ALA A 9 17.04 2.60 -10.59
N HIS A 10 17.45 3.85 -10.86
CA HIS A 10 17.89 4.79 -9.82
C HIS A 10 16.73 5.19 -8.89
N PHE A 11 15.54 5.46 -9.44
CA PHE A 11 14.36 5.78 -8.63
C PHE A 11 13.91 4.60 -7.78
N PHE A 12 14.03 3.37 -8.29
CA PHE A 12 13.74 2.15 -7.53
C PHE A 12 14.58 2.10 -6.26
N VAL A 13 15.91 2.22 -6.39
CA VAL A 13 16.81 2.19 -5.23
C VAL A 13 16.61 3.41 -4.32
N PHE A 14 16.43 4.60 -4.90
CA PHE A 14 16.17 5.83 -4.15
C PHE A 14 14.89 5.72 -3.30
N TYR A 15 13.79 5.24 -3.88
CA TYR A 15 12.53 5.08 -3.17
C TYR A 15 12.67 4.09 -2.00
N PHE A 16 13.32 2.95 -2.22
CA PHE A 16 13.60 1.99 -1.14
C PHE A 16 14.50 2.57 -0.05
N ALA A 17 15.49 3.40 -0.41
CA ALA A 17 16.32 4.08 0.58
C ALA A 17 15.48 5.03 1.45
N VAL A 18 14.54 5.78 0.88
CA VAL A 18 13.63 6.65 1.64
C VAL A 18 12.71 5.82 2.55
N VAL A 19 12.10 4.77 2.02
CA VAL A 19 11.20 3.90 2.81
C VAL A 19 11.97 3.11 3.88
N SER A 20 13.27 2.86 3.70
CA SER A 20 14.07 2.17 4.73
C SER A 20 14.16 2.94 6.06
N ALA A 21 13.90 4.25 6.04
CA ALA A 21 13.91 5.08 7.25
C ALA A 21 12.79 4.73 8.25
N ILE A 22 11.80 3.90 7.85
CA ILE A 22 10.75 3.39 8.72
C ILE A 22 10.87 1.88 9.06
N THR A 23 11.83 1.14 8.46
CA THR A 23 12.01 -0.30 8.70
C THR A 23 12.92 -0.62 9.89
N PRO A 24 12.46 -1.39 10.89
CA PRO A 24 13.32 -1.91 11.95
C PRO A 24 14.44 -2.83 11.38
N PRO A 25 15.67 -2.82 11.94
CA PRO A 25 16.14 -2.07 13.11
C PRO A 25 16.81 -0.72 12.77
N VAL A 26 16.78 -0.26 11.52
CA VAL A 26 17.57 0.91 11.03
C VAL A 26 16.69 2.16 10.84
N ALA A 27 15.48 2.17 11.40
CA ALA A 27 14.44 3.18 11.19
C ALA A 27 14.75 4.55 11.83
N LEU A 28 15.75 5.26 11.31
CA LEU A 28 16.25 6.53 11.86
C LEU A 28 15.13 7.58 12.06
N ALA A 29 14.21 7.70 11.11
CA ALA A 29 13.09 8.65 11.20
C ALA A 29 12.11 8.25 12.32
N SER A 30 11.76 6.97 12.42
CA SER A 30 10.90 6.45 13.49
C SER A 30 11.54 6.59 14.87
N TYR A 31 12.85 6.38 14.99
CA TYR A 31 13.59 6.55 16.24
C TYR A 31 13.67 8.01 16.68
N ALA A 32 13.90 8.93 15.74
CA ALA A 32 13.87 10.37 16.03
C ALA A 32 12.47 10.81 16.50
N ALA A 33 11.41 10.35 15.82
CA ALA A 33 10.03 10.63 16.22
C ALA A 33 9.73 10.09 17.64
N ALA A 34 10.15 8.86 17.94
CA ALA A 34 9.99 8.26 19.26
C ALA A 34 10.72 9.04 20.37
N GLY A 35 11.92 9.56 20.08
CA GLY A 35 12.67 10.41 21.01
C GLY A 35 11.96 11.74 21.34
N ILE A 36 11.21 12.30 20.39
CA ILE A 36 10.42 13.52 20.60
C ILE A 36 9.13 13.21 21.38
N SER A 37 8.46 12.09 21.09
CA SER A 37 7.20 11.72 21.72
C SER A 37 7.35 10.98 23.06
N GLY A 38 8.56 10.56 23.42
CA GLY A 38 8.82 9.74 24.62
C GLY A 38 8.37 8.28 24.49
N ALA A 39 8.10 7.78 23.27
CA ALA A 39 7.67 6.41 23.03
C ALA A 39 8.88 5.46 22.90
N ASN A 40 8.65 4.15 23.00
CA ASN A 40 9.70 3.16 22.73
C ASN A 40 10.10 3.21 21.23
N PRO A 41 11.39 3.42 20.89
CA PRO A 41 11.83 3.53 19.49
C PRO A 41 11.54 2.29 18.64
N MET A 42 11.70 1.09 19.21
CA MET A 42 11.46 -0.16 18.50
C MET A 42 9.97 -0.36 18.23
N GLU A 43 9.12 -0.14 19.23
CA GLU A 43 7.65 -0.26 19.07
C GLU A 43 7.12 0.76 18.06
N THR A 44 7.59 2.00 18.13
CA THR A 44 7.24 3.06 17.16
C THR A 44 7.61 2.64 15.74
N SER A 45 8.79 2.06 15.55
CA SER A 45 9.25 1.60 14.24
C SER A 45 8.45 0.42 13.71
N ILE A 46 8.08 -0.52 14.58
CA ILE A 46 7.20 -1.64 14.20
C ILE A 46 5.81 -1.13 13.79
N ALA A 47 5.26 -0.16 14.53
CA ALA A 47 3.98 0.46 14.20
C ALA A 47 4.03 1.21 12.87
N SER A 48 5.02 2.07 12.68
CA SER A 48 5.27 2.78 11.42
C SER A 48 5.43 1.83 10.24
N PHE A 49 6.22 0.75 10.41
CA PHE A 49 6.40 -0.25 9.38
C PHE A 49 5.08 -0.95 9.01
N LYS A 50 4.30 -1.40 9.99
CA LYS A 50 3.00 -2.06 9.76
C LYS A 50 2.04 -1.17 8.96
N ILE A 51 2.00 0.12 9.25
CA ILE A 51 1.17 1.10 8.53
C ILE A 51 1.75 1.38 7.13
N GLY A 52 3.08 1.43 7.02
CA GLY A 52 3.82 1.75 5.80
C GLY A 52 4.02 0.60 4.81
N ILE A 53 3.62 -0.64 5.12
CA ILE A 53 3.77 -1.80 4.21
C ILE A 53 3.24 -1.50 2.80
N ALA A 54 2.13 -0.76 2.69
CA ALA A 54 1.56 -0.44 1.38
C ALA A 54 2.50 0.41 0.49
N ALA A 55 3.42 1.19 1.07
CA ALA A 55 4.38 1.99 0.30
C ALA A 55 5.39 1.12 -0.47
N PHE A 56 5.67 -0.10 -0.01
CA PHE A 56 6.62 -1.01 -0.66
C PHE A 56 6.20 -1.46 -2.06
N ILE A 57 4.93 -1.28 -2.43
CA ILE A 57 4.43 -1.66 -3.75
C ILE A 57 4.77 -0.63 -4.84
N VAL A 58 4.96 0.64 -4.46
CA VAL A 58 5.11 1.76 -5.40
C VAL A 58 6.30 1.57 -6.36
N PRO A 59 7.47 1.06 -5.93
CA PRO A 59 8.57 0.73 -6.85
C PRO A 59 8.20 -0.25 -7.96
N PHE A 60 7.33 -1.21 -7.66
CA PHE A 60 6.86 -2.16 -8.66
C PHE A 60 5.87 -1.50 -9.62
N MET A 61 5.05 -0.58 -9.14
CA MET A 61 4.07 0.11 -9.98
C MET A 61 4.76 0.92 -11.09
N PHE A 62 5.77 1.72 -10.76
CA PHE A 62 6.47 2.48 -11.79
C PHE A 62 7.45 1.63 -12.61
N PHE A 63 7.83 0.45 -12.11
CA PHE A 63 8.58 -0.53 -12.91
C PHE A 63 7.71 -1.13 -14.03
N TYR A 64 6.44 -1.40 -13.75
CA TYR A 64 5.50 -1.92 -14.76
C TYR A 64 4.85 -0.82 -15.61
N ASN A 65 4.73 0.40 -15.07
CA ASN A 65 4.06 1.52 -15.73
C ASN A 65 4.89 2.80 -15.62
N SER A 66 5.68 3.10 -16.66
CA SER A 66 6.56 4.28 -16.71
C SER A 66 5.78 5.61 -16.70
N ALA A 67 4.47 5.60 -17.00
CA ALA A 67 3.64 6.81 -16.93
C ALA A 67 3.57 7.39 -15.50
N ILE A 68 3.82 6.59 -14.46
CA ILE A 68 3.95 7.08 -13.08
C ILE A 68 5.18 8.00 -12.93
N LEU A 69 6.24 7.79 -13.72
CA LEU A 69 7.42 8.63 -13.80
C LEU A 69 7.28 9.77 -14.82
N MET A 70 6.04 10.09 -15.22
CA MET A 70 5.72 11.10 -16.24
C MET A 70 6.24 10.75 -17.65
N ASP A 71 6.57 9.48 -17.89
CA ASP A 71 6.94 8.98 -19.21
C ASP A 71 5.69 8.43 -19.94
N GLY A 72 5.01 9.31 -20.68
CA GLY A 72 3.82 8.94 -21.43
C GLY A 72 2.96 10.13 -21.82
N THR A 73 1.80 9.85 -22.42
CA THR A 73 0.81 10.89 -22.73
C THR A 73 0.12 11.40 -21.46
N TYR A 74 -0.37 12.64 -21.48
CA TYR A 74 -1.11 13.22 -20.34
C TYR A 74 -2.27 12.33 -19.86
N LEU A 75 -2.94 11.64 -20.79
CA LEU A 75 -4.02 10.71 -20.45
C LEU A 75 -3.51 9.46 -19.73
N GLN A 76 -2.41 8.87 -20.20
CA GLN A 76 -1.78 7.71 -19.54
C GLN A 76 -1.27 8.06 -18.14
N ILE A 77 -0.63 9.23 -17.99
CA ILE A 77 -0.16 9.72 -16.70
C ILE A 77 -1.35 9.93 -15.75
N GLY A 78 -2.43 10.55 -16.24
CA GLY A 78 -3.65 10.76 -15.47
C GLY A 78 -4.30 9.43 -15.03
N GLN A 79 -4.40 8.46 -15.93
CA GLN A 79 -4.90 7.12 -15.61
C GLN A 79 -4.02 6.43 -14.57
N ALA A 80 -2.70 6.38 -14.80
CA ALA A 80 -1.75 5.73 -13.91
C ALA A 80 -1.75 6.35 -12.51
N LEU A 81 -1.91 7.68 -12.40
CA LEU A 81 -2.03 8.36 -11.11
C LEU A 81 -3.29 7.91 -10.35
N VAL A 82 -4.45 7.90 -11.03
CA VAL A 82 -5.73 7.51 -10.40
C VAL A 82 -5.71 6.06 -9.97
N THR A 83 -5.24 5.17 -10.84
CA THR A 83 -5.18 3.73 -10.57
C THR A 83 -4.14 3.44 -9.49
N ALA A 84 -3.03 4.17 -9.47
CA ALA A 84 -2.02 4.01 -8.44
C ALA A 84 -2.50 4.43 -7.05
N ILE A 85 -3.16 5.59 -6.96
CA ILE A 85 -3.76 6.06 -5.70
C ILE A 85 -4.80 5.04 -5.20
N ALA A 86 -5.68 4.57 -6.09
CA ALA A 86 -6.68 3.56 -5.74
C ALA A 86 -6.04 2.23 -5.29
N GLY A 87 -5.04 1.73 -6.02
CA GLY A 87 -4.34 0.50 -5.69
C GLY A 87 -3.63 0.56 -4.34
N VAL A 88 -2.87 1.63 -4.08
CA VAL A 88 -2.19 1.82 -2.78
C VAL A 88 -3.21 1.97 -1.65
N PHE A 89 -4.33 2.67 -1.87
CA PHE A 89 -5.40 2.79 -0.88
C PHE A 89 -6.04 1.43 -0.54
N LEU A 90 -6.36 0.62 -1.56
CA LEU A 90 -6.92 -0.72 -1.38
C LEU A 90 -5.93 -1.66 -0.68
N LEU A 91 -4.64 -1.60 -1.04
CA LEU A 91 -3.59 -2.38 -0.39
C LEU A 91 -3.47 -2.00 1.09
N SER A 92 -3.41 -0.70 1.39
CA SER A 92 -3.38 -0.18 2.76
C SER A 92 -4.61 -0.63 3.55
N SER A 93 -5.80 -0.54 2.95
CA SER A 93 -7.06 -0.98 3.58
C SER A 93 -7.06 -2.49 3.90
N GLY A 94 -6.55 -3.31 2.98
CA GLY A 94 -6.37 -4.75 3.18
C GLY A 94 -5.38 -5.07 4.30
N VAL A 95 -4.22 -4.41 4.30
CA VAL A 95 -3.15 -4.60 5.31
C VAL A 95 -3.56 -4.09 6.68
N GLN A 96 -4.31 -2.99 6.78
CA GLN A 96 -4.80 -2.48 8.06
C GLN A 96 -6.06 -3.20 8.55
N GLY A 97 -6.79 -3.85 7.65
CA GLY A 97 -8.05 -4.52 8.00
C GLY A 97 -9.19 -3.53 8.27
N TRP A 98 -9.10 -2.34 7.71
CA TRP A 98 -10.11 -1.30 7.78
C TRP A 98 -10.36 -0.76 6.39
N PHE A 99 -11.63 -0.73 5.99
CA PHE A 99 -12.03 -0.25 4.68
C PHE A 99 -13.31 0.57 4.84
N LEU A 100 -13.26 1.85 4.44
CA LEU A 100 -14.40 2.77 4.38
C LEU A 100 -15.32 2.75 5.62
N GLY A 101 -14.75 2.93 6.81
CA GLY A 101 -15.52 3.06 8.05
C GLY A 101 -15.87 1.75 8.75
N ARG A 102 -15.44 0.60 8.21
CA ARG A 102 -15.75 -0.72 8.78
C ARG A 102 -14.52 -1.62 8.83
N THR A 103 -14.49 -2.51 9.82
CA THR A 103 -13.47 -3.55 9.90
C THR A 103 -13.68 -4.57 8.77
N ALA A 104 -12.60 -4.94 8.10
CA ALA A 104 -12.60 -5.94 7.06
C ALA A 104 -12.27 -7.31 7.66
N VAL A 105 -13.17 -8.28 7.49
CA VAL A 105 -12.91 -9.69 7.83
C VAL A 105 -11.81 -10.27 6.95
N TRP A 106 -11.17 -11.36 7.40
CA TRP A 106 -9.95 -11.90 6.77
C TRP A 106 -10.07 -12.12 5.24
N PHE A 107 -11.21 -12.62 4.76
CA PHE A 107 -11.42 -12.86 3.32
C PHE A 107 -11.61 -11.55 2.53
N LEU A 108 -12.25 -10.52 3.12
CA LEU A 108 -12.35 -9.19 2.50
C LEU A 108 -10.98 -8.52 2.41
N ARG A 109 -10.10 -8.74 3.39
CA ARG A 109 -8.73 -8.23 3.35
C ARG A 109 -7.95 -8.84 2.19
N ILE A 110 -8.07 -10.15 1.98
CA ILE A 110 -7.46 -10.83 0.83
C ILE A 110 -8.03 -10.27 -0.48
N ALA A 111 -9.35 -10.05 -0.56
CA ALA A 111 -9.98 -9.45 -1.73
C ALA A 111 -9.47 -8.03 -2.01
N LEU A 112 -9.27 -7.18 -0.98
CA LEU A 112 -8.70 -5.84 -1.12
C LEU A 112 -7.25 -5.87 -1.60
N VAL A 113 -6.44 -6.78 -1.05
CA VAL A 113 -5.05 -6.97 -1.51
C VAL A 113 -5.03 -7.45 -2.96
N ALA A 114 -5.88 -8.41 -3.33
CA ALA A 114 -5.99 -8.89 -4.71
C ALA A 114 -6.43 -7.77 -5.66
N ALA A 115 -7.44 -6.97 -5.28
CA ALA A 115 -7.89 -5.81 -6.05
C ALA A 115 -6.73 -4.82 -6.28
N ALA A 116 -5.95 -4.54 -5.24
CA ALA A 116 -4.79 -3.66 -5.35
C ALA A 116 -3.72 -4.22 -6.31
N LEU A 117 -3.42 -5.53 -6.24
CA LEU A 117 -2.43 -6.16 -7.12
C LEU A 117 -2.83 -6.06 -8.60
N PHE A 118 -4.11 -6.21 -8.93
CA PHE A 118 -4.61 -6.03 -10.30
C PHE A 118 -4.48 -4.58 -10.80
N MET A 119 -4.41 -3.59 -9.91
CA MET A 119 -4.25 -2.18 -10.28
C MET A 119 -2.78 -1.73 -10.36
N ILE A 120 -1.80 -2.61 -10.11
CA ILE A 120 -0.37 -2.26 -10.14
C ILE A 120 0.13 -1.99 -11.56
N GLU A 121 -0.31 -2.80 -12.52
CA GLU A 121 0.12 -2.69 -13.92
C GLU A 121 -0.43 -1.42 -14.59
N GLY A 122 -1.60 -0.92 -14.13
CA GLY A 122 -2.27 0.24 -14.71
C GLY A 122 -2.81 0.01 -16.13
N GLY A 123 -3.07 -1.26 -16.48
CA GLY A 123 -3.73 -1.63 -17.72
C GLY A 123 -5.26 -1.54 -17.57
N ILE A 124 -5.97 -1.09 -18.62
CA ILE A 124 -7.43 -0.88 -18.55
C ILE A 124 -8.17 -2.15 -18.09
N LEU A 125 -7.80 -3.31 -18.63
CA LEU A 125 -8.46 -4.57 -18.28
C LEU A 125 -8.18 -4.97 -16.83
N THR A 126 -6.93 -4.86 -16.38
CA THR A 126 -6.55 -5.25 -15.01
C THR A 126 -7.16 -4.28 -13.99
N ASP A 127 -7.19 -2.98 -14.32
CA ASP A 127 -7.84 -1.95 -13.51
C ASP A 127 -9.34 -2.21 -13.37
N LEU A 128 -10.03 -2.59 -14.46
CA LEU A 128 -11.46 -2.95 -14.42
C LEU A 128 -11.73 -4.16 -13.52
N ILE A 129 -10.86 -5.18 -13.55
CA ILE A 129 -10.96 -6.34 -12.66
C ILE A 129 -10.74 -5.89 -11.20
N GLY A 130 -9.71 -5.09 -10.93
CA GLY A 130 -9.43 -4.54 -9.60
C GLY A 130 -10.59 -3.72 -9.04
N ILE A 131 -11.15 -2.83 -9.85
CA ILE A 131 -12.34 -2.04 -9.51
C ILE A 131 -13.55 -2.94 -9.24
N GLY A 132 -13.77 -3.96 -10.07
CA GLY A 132 -14.84 -4.94 -9.87
C GLY A 132 -14.74 -5.66 -8.52
N ILE A 133 -13.54 -6.10 -8.15
CA ILE A 133 -13.27 -6.74 -6.85
C ILE A 133 -13.47 -5.74 -5.70
N ALA A 134 -13.01 -4.49 -5.84
CA ALA A 134 -13.18 -3.47 -4.83
C ALA A 134 -14.67 -3.14 -4.58
N ILE A 135 -15.45 -3.01 -5.65
CA ILE A 135 -16.91 -2.78 -5.59
C ILE A 135 -17.61 -3.97 -4.94
N ALA A 136 -17.30 -5.19 -5.37
CA ALA A 136 -17.86 -6.41 -4.77
C ALA A 136 -17.54 -6.49 -3.27
N THR A 137 -16.29 -6.19 -2.90
CA THR A 137 -15.84 -6.15 -1.50
C THR A 137 -16.64 -5.11 -0.70
N PHE A 138 -16.86 -3.91 -1.25
CA PHE A 138 -17.64 -2.87 -0.61
C PHE A 138 -19.09 -3.31 -0.33
N PHE A 139 -19.75 -3.96 -1.30
CA PHE A 139 -21.11 -4.46 -1.11
C PHE A 139 -21.16 -5.63 -0.11
N ILE A 140 -20.24 -6.59 -0.20
CA ILE A 140 -20.17 -7.71 0.75
C ILE A 140 -19.90 -7.20 2.17
N GLN A 141 -19.04 -6.19 2.33
CA GLN A 141 -18.77 -5.55 3.62
C GLN A 141 -20.01 -4.85 4.21
N ARG A 142 -20.96 -4.41 3.37
CA ARG A 142 -22.22 -3.85 3.86
C ARG A 142 -23.16 -4.91 4.45
N ILE A 143 -23.14 -6.11 3.88
CA ILE A 143 -23.99 -7.24 4.28
C ILE A 143 -23.39 -7.99 5.46
N VAL A 144 -22.07 -8.16 5.48
CA VAL A 144 -21.35 -8.86 6.55
C VAL A 144 -21.15 -7.91 7.72
N ASN A 145 -21.77 -8.21 8.86
CA ASN A 145 -21.47 -7.56 10.13
C ASN A 145 -20.32 -8.30 10.83
N PRO A 146 -19.11 -7.74 10.89
CA PRO A 146 -18.00 -8.38 11.60
C PRO A 146 -18.33 -8.43 13.10
N LYS A 147 -18.14 -9.59 13.74
CA LYS A 147 -18.21 -9.66 15.21
C LYS A 147 -17.12 -8.76 15.80
N PRO A 148 -17.39 -8.05 16.92
CA PRO A 148 -16.37 -7.26 17.61
C PRO A 148 -15.18 -8.18 17.97
N GLY A 149 -13.97 -7.84 17.51
CA GLY A 149 -12.74 -8.60 17.81
C GLY A 149 -12.16 -9.46 16.68
N THR A 150 -12.65 -9.36 15.44
CA THR A 150 -12.07 -10.10 14.28
C THR A 150 -10.80 -9.43 13.70
N THR A 151 -10.39 -8.28 14.22
CA THR A 151 -9.12 -7.66 13.88
C THR A 151 -7.98 -8.39 14.60
N PHE A 152 -6.84 -8.56 13.93
CA PHE A 152 -5.62 -9.05 14.58
C PHE A 152 -5.42 -8.29 15.89
N ARG A 153 -5.24 -9.02 17.01
CA ARG A 153 -4.73 -8.40 18.25
C ARG A 153 -3.39 -7.78 17.88
N THR A 154 -3.35 -6.46 17.78
CA THR A 154 -2.10 -5.71 17.79
C THR A 154 -1.55 -5.85 19.19
N GLY A 155 -0.87 -6.97 19.48
CA GLY A 155 -0.04 -7.07 20.66
C GLY A 155 1.04 -6.00 20.54
N GLY A 156 0.93 -4.96 21.36
CA GLY A 156 1.86 -3.84 21.39
C GLY A 156 1.27 -2.65 22.11
N ALA A 157 1.77 -2.41 23.32
CA ALA A 157 1.59 -1.27 24.22
C ALA A 157 0.36 -1.25 25.15
N ASP A 158 0.07 -2.40 25.77
CA ASP A 158 -0.41 -2.45 27.17
C ASP A 158 0.63 -3.18 28.03
#